data_AF-A0A163SET7-F1
#
_entry.id   AF-A0A163SET7-F1
#
_cell.length_a   1.000
_cell.length_b   1.000
_cell.length_c   1.000
_cell.angle_alpha   90.00
_cell.angle_beta   90.00
_cell.angle_gamma   90.00
#
_symmetry.space_group_name_H-M   'P 1'
#
loop_
_entity.id
_entity.type
_entity.pdbx_description
1 polymer ?
#
loop_
_entity_poly.entity_id
_entity_poly.type
_entity_poly.pdbx_seq_one_letter_code
_entity_poly.pdbx_strand_id
1 'polypeptide(L)'
;MARPYHPGPKQFVFGVGDGNDHQVFVEDPQEAYVAFSAFFRGRESDTCTVDDEPAGQRLVLMPGRGVIARSEATGRARSEYLTVDGPHRYLPSAMLFFENGFAGLDRFGQWLPELADLDASPEARGAARAAAVTTEAEAIEDVGRIWGDSGIVDPSDQFYVFFDAHALDEDPAERAELLGLITFLGLQRVEAPAGAADGEVWVRTDERLDVELAKWS
;
A
#
# COMPACT_ATOMS: atom_id res chain seq x y z
N MET A 1 7.05 -21.14 13.33
CA MET A 1 6.40 -21.08 14.65
C MET A 1 6.40 -19.63 15.10
N ALA A 2 5.23 -18.98 15.19
CA ALA A 2 5.13 -17.60 15.65
C ALA A 2 5.41 -17.54 17.16
N ARG A 3 6.21 -16.57 17.62
CA ARG A 3 6.44 -16.33 19.05
C ARG A 3 5.11 -15.97 19.72
N PRO A 4 4.80 -16.51 20.92
CA PRO A 4 3.66 -16.06 21.71
C PRO A 4 3.78 -14.57 22.02
N TYR A 5 2.71 -13.83 21.73
CA TYR A 5 2.56 -12.42 22.03
C TYR A 5 2.44 -12.24 23.56
N HIS A 6 3.33 -11.43 24.14
CA HIS A 6 3.22 -10.98 25.53
C HIS A 6 2.84 -9.50 25.51
N PRO A 7 1.54 -9.16 25.63
CA PRO A 7 1.17 -7.77 25.85
C PRO A 7 1.64 -7.41 27.25
N GLY A 8 2.70 -6.62 27.35
CA GLY A 8 2.87 -5.77 28.52
C GLY A 8 1.69 -4.78 28.58
N PRO A 9 1.48 -4.12 29.73
CA PRO A 9 0.45 -3.08 29.83
C PRO A 9 0.64 -2.06 28.71
N LYS A 10 -0.41 -1.85 27.92
CA LYS A 10 -0.43 -0.87 26.83
C LYS A 10 -1.24 0.35 27.26
N GLN A 11 -0.81 1.51 26.79
CA GLN A 11 -1.53 2.76 26.95
C GLN A 11 -2.04 3.18 25.58
N PHE A 12 -3.34 3.41 25.46
CA PHE A 12 -3.95 3.99 24.28
C PHE A 12 -4.61 5.32 24.61
N VAL A 13 -4.63 6.23 23.64
CA VAL A 13 -5.39 7.49 23.72
C VAL A 13 -6.43 7.50 22.60
N PHE A 14 -7.69 7.66 22.95
CA PHE A 14 -8.78 7.77 21.97
C PHE A 14 -9.20 9.22 21.82
N GLY A 15 -9.22 9.72 20.59
CA GLY A 15 -9.53 11.12 20.30
C GLY A 15 -10.62 11.26 19.24
N VAL A 16 -11.30 12.40 19.23
CA VAL A 16 -12.19 12.82 18.13
C VAL A 16 -11.86 14.23 17.62
N GLY A 17 -10.73 14.80 18.07
CA GLY A 17 -10.28 16.15 17.65
C GLY A 17 -10.99 17.31 18.36
N ASP A 18 -11.80 17.04 19.38
CA ASP A 18 -12.46 18.05 20.22
C ASP A 18 -11.63 18.43 21.47
N GLY A 19 -10.46 17.82 21.64
CA GLY A 19 -9.58 17.99 22.80
C GLY A 19 -9.98 17.19 24.04
N ASN A 20 -11.07 16.40 23.98
CA ASN A 20 -11.49 15.50 25.05
C ASN A 20 -10.95 14.09 24.81
N ASP A 21 -9.64 13.97 24.88
CA ASP A 21 -8.96 12.70 24.67
C ASP A 21 -9.17 11.74 25.84
N HIS A 22 -9.40 10.46 25.55
CA HIS A 22 -9.67 9.42 26.54
C HIS A 22 -8.50 8.45 26.63
N GLN A 23 -7.74 8.53 27.72
CA GLN A 23 -6.60 7.65 27.97
C GLN A 23 -7.07 6.35 28.63
N VAL A 24 -6.58 5.21 28.14
CA VAL A 24 -6.88 3.88 28.67
C VAL A 24 -5.60 3.08 28.85
N PHE A 25 -5.42 2.50 30.03
CA PHE A 25 -4.37 1.55 30.34
C PHE A 25 -4.98 0.16 30.40
N VAL A 26 -4.41 -0.79 29.64
CA VAL A 26 -4.97 -2.13 29.48
C VAL A 26 -3.89 -3.18 29.62
N GLU A 27 -4.26 -4.35 30.14
CA GLU A 27 -3.37 -5.52 30.15
C GLU A 27 -3.66 -6.46 28.96
N ASP A 28 -4.86 -6.35 28.38
CA ASP A 28 -5.33 -7.17 27.26
C ASP A 28 -5.90 -6.30 26.13
N PRO A 29 -5.54 -6.53 24.86
CA PRO A 29 -6.21 -5.92 23.70
C PRO A 29 -7.74 -5.95 23.73
N GLN A 30 -8.36 -6.99 24.31
CA GLN A 30 -9.82 -7.08 24.43
C GLN A 30 -10.39 -5.97 25.35
N GLU A 31 -9.67 -5.57 26.40
CA GLU A 31 -10.07 -4.45 27.27
C GLU A 31 -10.05 -3.13 26.49
N ALA A 32 -9.02 -2.93 25.66
CA ALA A 32 -8.92 -1.76 24.78
C ALA A 32 -10.09 -1.72 23.80
N TYR A 33 -10.43 -2.86 23.20
CA TYR A 33 -11.57 -2.97 22.29
C TYR A 33 -12.90 -2.62 22.97
N VAL A 34 -13.14 -3.11 24.19
CA VAL A 34 -14.37 -2.80 24.93
C VAL A 34 -14.45 -1.30 25.26
N ALA A 35 -13.36 -0.72 25.75
CA ALA A 35 -13.28 0.71 26.05
C ALA A 35 -13.48 1.55 24.78
N PHE A 36 -12.82 1.18 23.68
CA PHE A 36 -12.93 1.87 22.41
C PHE A 36 -14.32 1.74 21.79
N SER A 37 -14.95 0.56 21.85
CA SER A 37 -16.32 0.36 21.35
C SER A 37 -17.32 1.23 22.11
N ALA A 38 -17.15 1.39 23.43
CA ALA A 38 -17.96 2.30 24.24
C ALA A 38 -17.69 3.76 23.88
N PHE A 39 -16.43 4.14 23.68
CA PHE A 39 -16.03 5.48 23.25
C PHE A 39 -16.60 5.85 21.88
N PHE A 40 -16.53 4.92 20.91
CA PHE A 40 -16.93 5.10 19.53
C PHE A 40 -18.46 5.13 19.35
N ARG A 41 -19.21 4.40 20.19
CA ARG A 41 -20.66 4.25 20.05
C ARG A 41 -21.40 5.57 20.27
N GLY A 42 -22.30 5.92 19.35
CA GLY A 42 -23.21 7.05 19.50
C GLY A 42 -22.57 8.42 19.30
N ARG A 43 -21.31 8.47 18.85
CA ARG A 43 -20.65 9.72 18.47
C ARG A 43 -20.93 10.02 17.00
N GLU A 44 -21.41 11.23 16.74
CA GLU A 44 -21.48 11.83 15.41
C GLU A 44 -20.15 12.52 15.08
N SER A 45 -19.03 11.82 15.22
CA SER A 45 -17.74 12.35 14.78
C SER A 45 -17.38 11.74 13.43
N ASP A 46 -17.01 12.61 12.48
CA ASP A 46 -16.49 12.18 11.18
C ASP A 46 -15.09 11.56 11.28
N THR A 47 -14.42 11.71 12.44
CA THR A 47 -13.07 11.17 12.67
C THR A 47 -12.87 10.72 14.12
N CYS A 48 -12.25 9.56 14.28
CA CYS A 48 -11.86 8.98 15.55
C CYS A 48 -10.41 8.51 15.47
N THR A 49 -9.58 8.82 16.47
CA THR A 49 -8.19 8.39 16.54
C THR A 49 -7.99 7.39 17.67
N VAL A 50 -6.99 6.52 17.49
CA VAL A 50 -6.42 5.64 18.50
C VAL A 50 -4.91 5.79 18.41
N ASP A 51 -4.29 6.29 19.46
CA ASP A 51 -2.86 6.51 19.57
C ASP A 51 -2.24 5.49 20.52
N ASP A 52 -1.24 4.75 20.06
CA ASP A 52 -0.29 3.99 20.88
C ASP A 52 0.98 4.83 20.99
N GLU A 53 0.97 5.82 21.90
CA GLU A 53 2.08 6.76 22.06
C GLU A 53 3.42 6.08 22.37
N PRO A 54 3.49 5.05 23.26
CA PRO A 54 4.74 4.34 23.51
C PRO A 54 5.33 3.67 22.27
N ALA A 55 4.47 3.13 21.39
CA ALA A 55 4.91 2.54 20.12
C ALA A 55 5.09 3.57 18.99
N GLY A 56 4.65 4.81 19.19
CA GLY A 56 4.62 5.84 18.15
C GLY A 56 3.71 5.48 16.98
N GLN A 57 2.61 4.75 17.24
CA GLN A 57 1.68 4.28 16.22
C GLN A 57 0.31 4.94 16.39
N ARG A 58 -0.39 5.14 15.27
CA ARG A 58 -1.72 5.76 15.26
C ARG A 58 -2.62 5.06 14.25
N LEU A 59 -3.89 4.90 14.63
CA LEU A 59 -4.99 4.52 13.78
C LEU A 59 -6.01 5.66 13.74
N VAL A 60 -6.50 5.98 12.54
CA VAL A 60 -7.51 7.01 12.32
C VAL A 60 -8.67 6.40 11.54
N LEU A 61 -9.87 6.47 12.11
CA LEU A 61 -11.11 6.02 11.49
C LEU A 61 -11.85 7.24 10.98
N MET A 62 -12.20 7.28 9.70
CA MET A 62 -12.96 8.37 9.08
C MET A 62 -14.29 7.87 8.50
N PRO A 63 -15.31 7.59 9.34
CA PRO A 63 -16.62 7.10 8.90
C PRO A 63 -17.28 7.94 7.81
N GLY A 64 -17.23 9.27 7.92
CA GLY A 64 -17.82 10.18 6.94
C GLY A 64 -17.18 10.13 5.55
N ARG A 65 -15.96 9.57 5.45
CA ARG A 65 -15.24 9.40 4.17
C ARG A 65 -15.14 7.95 3.71
N GLY A 66 -15.55 6.98 4.52
CA GLY A 66 -15.31 5.57 4.20
C GLY A 66 -13.83 5.19 4.22
N VAL A 67 -13.00 5.85 5.05
CA VAL A 67 -11.53 5.65 5.05
C VAL A 67 -11.02 5.23 6.41
N ILE A 68 -9.97 4.41 6.42
CA ILE A 68 -9.10 4.17 7.57
C ILE A 68 -7.69 4.63 7.20
N ALA A 69 -7.02 5.32 8.11
CA ALA A 69 -5.59 5.61 8.00
C ALA A 69 -4.82 4.97 9.16
N ARG A 70 -3.59 4.54 8.89
CA ARG A 70 -2.64 4.08 9.90
C ARG A 70 -1.32 4.81 9.72
N SER A 71 -0.60 5.07 10.81
CA SER A 71 0.73 5.62 10.75
C SER A 71 1.64 5.08 11.85
N GLU A 72 2.93 5.07 11.58
CA GLU A 72 3.97 4.76 12.57
C GLU A 72 5.12 5.75 12.44
N ALA A 73 5.64 6.18 13.59
CA ALA A 73 6.75 7.14 13.69
C ALA A 73 8.10 6.43 13.91
N THR A 74 8.11 5.14 14.23
CA THR A 74 9.32 4.37 14.49
C THR A 74 9.97 3.92 13.17
N GLY A 75 11.22 4.32 12.92
CA GLY A 75 11.96 4.00 11.70
C GLY A 75 11.84 5.11 10.67
N ARG A 76 11.01 4.90 9.63
CA ARG A 76 10.64 5.93 8.64
C ARG A 76 9.18 6.28 8.86
N ALA A 77 8.91 7.53 9.24
CA ALA A 77 7.55 8.00 9.41
C ALA A 77 6.75 7.72 8.13
N ARG A 78 5.70 6.89 8.23
CA ARG A 78 4.82 6.57 7.12
C ARG A 78 3.37 6.62 7.56
N SER A 79 2.52 7.06 6.64
CA SER A 79 1.07 7.00 6.77
C SER A 79 0.53 6.24 5.58
N GLU A 80 -0.49 5.44 5.81
CA GLU A 80 -1.12 4.64 4.79
C GLU A 80 -2.64 4.70 4.96
N TYR A 81 -3.36 4.61 3.86
CA TYR A 81 -4.80 4.84 3.77
C TYR A 81 -5.49 3.68 3.05
N LEU A 82 -6.70 3.35 3.49
CA LEU A 82 -7.52 2.28 2.94
C LEU A 82 -8.97 2.73 2.86
N THR A 83 -9.61 2.49 1.71
CA THR A 83 -11.07 2.61 1.57
C THR A 83 -11.76 1.39 2.20
N VAL A 84 -12.82 1.62 2.95
CA VAL A 84 -13.68 0.58 3.50
C VAL A 84 -15.07 0.60 2.86
N ASP A 85 -15.60 -0.59 2.63
CA ASP A 85 -16.91 -0.83 1.99
C ASP A 85 -18.11 -0.62 2.93
N GLY A 86 -17.88 -0.35 4.22
CA GLY A 86 -18.95 -0.04 5.15
C GLY A 86 -18.52 0.09 6.62
N PRO A 87 -19.46 0.53 7.48
CA PRO A 87 -19.19 0.86 8.88
C PRO A 87 -18.79 -0.35 9.74
N HIS A 88 -19.10 -1.56 9.29
CA HIS A 88 -18.76 -2.80 9.98
C HIS A 88 -17.24 -3.07 10.02
N ARG A 89 -16.43 -2.34 9.25
CA ARG A 89 -14.97 -2.51 9.20
C ARG A 89 -14.19 -1.76 10.28
N TYR A 90 -14.75 -0.70 10.85
CA TYR A 90 -14.05 0.19 11.79
C TYR A 90 -13.69 -0.47 13.13
N LEU A 91 -14.65 -1.14 13.77
CA LEU A 91 -14.38 -1.82 15.04
C LEU A 91 -13.41 -3.01 14.89
N PRO A 92 -13.56 -3.89 13.87
CA PRO A 92 -12.56 -4.91 13.60
C PRO A 92 -11.15 -4.36 13.34
N SER A 93 -11.00 -3.25 12.62
CA SER A 93 -9.68 -2.64 12.41
C SER A 93 -9.04 -2.16 13.71
N ALA A 94 -9.84 -1.60 14.63
CA ALA A 94 -9.35 -1.20 15.94
C ALA A 94 -8.87 -2.40 16.75
N MET A 95 -9.61 -3.53 16.73
CA MET A 95 -9.19 -4.78 17.38
C MET A 95 -7.82 -5.25 16.87
N LEU A 96 -7.64 -5.35 15.55
CA LEU A 96 -6.37 -5.78 14.95
C LEU A 96 -5.21 -4.85 15.32
N PHE A 97 -5.47 -3.55 15.42
CA PHE A 97 -4.48 -2.57 15.87
C PHE A 97 -4.14 -2.74 17.36
N PHE A 98 -5.10 -3.00 18.25
CA PHE A 98 -4.80 -3.26 19.66
C PHE A 98 -3.92 -4.50 19.86
N GLU A 99 -4.21 -5.55 19.09
CA GLU A 99 -3.46 -6.81 19.13
C GLU A 99 -2.04 -6.66 18.58
N ASN A 100 -1.89 -6.05 17.40
CA ASN A 100 -0.67 -6.17 16.60
C ASN A 100 -0.12 -4.84 16.08
N GLY A 101 -0.70 -3.72 16.51
CA GLY A 101 -0.28 -2.37 16.11
C GLY A 101 -0.45 -2.12 14.62
N PHE A 102 0.43 -1.26 14.07
CA PHE A 102 0.45 -0.89 12.66
C PHE A 102 0.43 -2.11 11.72
N ALA A 103 1.34 -3.07 11.92
CA ALA A 103 1.49 -4.26 11.07
C ALA A 103 0.31 -5.25 11.18
N GLY A 104 -0.48 -5.18 12.25
CA GLY A 104 -1.69 -5.99 12.42
C GLY A 104 -2.71 -5.83 11.31
N LEU A 105 -2.66 -4.68 10.62
CA LEU A 105 -3.59 -4.30 9.57
C LEU A 105 -3.12 -4.66 8.15
N ASP A 106 -1.93 -5.26 7.99
CA ASP A 106 -1.34 -5.51 6.65
C ASP A 106 -2.25 -6.33 5.74
N ARG A 107 -3.05 -7.23 6.31
CA ARG A 107 -4.00 -8.09 5.57
C ARG A 107 -5.42 -7.56 5.56
N PHE A 108 -5.65 -6.36 6.08
CA PHE A 108 -6.99 -5.80 6.20
C PHE A 108 -7.52 -5.27 4.86
N GLY A 109 -6.63 -4.92 3.93
CA GLY A 109 -6.97 -4.47 2.58
C GLY A 109 -5.75 -3.91 1.84
N GLN A 110 -5.99 -3.28 0.69
CA GLN A 110 -4.96 -2.58 -0.06
C GLN A 110 -4.71 -1.19 0.55
N TRP A 111 -3.56 -1.04 1.20
CA TRP A 111 -3.12 0.22 1.77
C TRP A 111 -2.38 1.07 0.72
N LEU A 112 -2.72 2.35 0.62
CA LEU A 112 -2.11 3.32 -0.29
C LEU A 112 -1.35 4.39 0.50
N PRO A 113 -0.20 4.88 0.00
CA PRO A 113 0.65 5.83 0.74
C PRO A 113 0.02 7.22 0.85
N GLU A 114 -0.78 7.64 -0.13
CA GLU A 114 -1.40 8.96 -0.15
C GLU A 114 -2.92 8.87 -0.14
N LEU A 115 -3.55 9.81 0.56
CA LEU A 115 -5.00 9.87 0.66
C LEU A 115 -5.66 10.17 -0.69
N ALA A 116 -4.98 10.95 -1.54
CA ALA A 116 -5.44 11.28 -2.90
C ALA A 116 -5.50 10.05 -3.81
N ASP A 117 -4.75 9.00 -3.50
CA ASP A 117 -4.73 7.78 -4.31
C ASP A 117 -6.03 6.99 -4.18
N LEU A 118 -6.81 7.18 -3.09
CA LEU A 118 -8.06 6.44 -2.89
C LEU A 118 -9.14 6.78 -3.92
N ASP A 119 -9.12 8.01 -4.45
CA ASP A 119 -10.08 8.49 -5.45
C ASP A 119 -9.58 8.30 -6.89
N ALA A 120 -8.31 7.91 -7.07
CA ALA A 120 -7.68 7.76 -8.36
C ALA A 120 -7.96 6.38 -8.97
N SER A 121 -8.15 6.34 -10.30
CA SER A 121 -8.21 5.06 -11.01
C SER A 121 -6.86 4.32 -10.84
N PRO A 122 -6.83 2.98 -10.95
CA PRO A 122 -5.58 2.23 -10.94
C PRO A 122 -4.51 2.83 -11.88
N GLU A 123 -4.89 3.18 -13.10
CA GLU A 123 -3.99 3.77 -14.10
C GLU A 123 -3.47 5.14 -13.67
N ALA A 124 -4.33 6.00 -13.10
CA ALA A 124 -3.93 7.31 -12.59
C ALA A 124 -2.93 7.16 -11.43
N ARG A 125 -3.12 6.15 -10.56
CA ARG A 125 -2.16 5.81 -9.49
C ARG A 125 -0.83 5.34 -10.05
N GLY A 126 -0.85 4.47 -11.06
CA GLY A 126 0.36 4.01 -11.74
C GLY A 126 1.13 5.15 -12.38
N ALA A 127 0.44 6.03 -13.11
CA ALA A 127 1.03 7.21 -13.72
C ALA A 127 1.63 8.17 -12.68
N ALA A 128 0.95 8.36 -11.53
CA ALA A 128 1.46 9.17 -10.44
C ALA A 128 2.72 8.58 -9.81
N ARG A 129 2.78 7.25 -9.62
CA ARG A 129 3.99 6.54 -9.17
C ARG A 129 5.17 6.78 -10.11
N ALA A 130 4.97 6.58 -11.41
CA ALA A 130 6.02 6.86 -12.40
C ALA A 130 6.45 8.33 -12.40
N ALA A 131 5.51 9.27 -12.22
CA ALA A 131 5.82 10.71 -12.17
C ALA A 131 6.55 11.15 -10.88
N ALA A 132 6.45 10.37 -9.80
CA ALA A 132 7.17 10.61 -8.55
C ALA A 132 8.66 10.21 -8.65
N VAL A 133 9.02 9.35 -9.60
CA VAL A 133 10.41 8.99 -9.87
C VAL A 133 11.13 10.16 -10.54
N THR A 134 12.26 10.56 -9.95
CA THR A 134 13.00 11.75 -10.41
C THR A 134 14.39 11.42 -10.92
N THR A 135 14.86 10.19 -10.71
CA THR A 135 16.19 9.75 -11.12
C THR A 135 16.13 8.53 -12.03
N GLU A 136 17.11 8.43 -12.91
CA GLU A 136 17.24 7.28 -13.82
C GLU A 136 17.49 5.96 -13.07
N ALA A 137 18.25 5.99 -11.97
CA ALA A 137 18.55 4.81 -11.18
C ALA A 137 17.30 4.23 -10.50
N GLU A 138 16.47 5.08 -9.89
CA GLU A 138 15.17 4.67 -9.32
C GLU A 138 14.25 4.10 -10.41
N ALA A 139 14.19 4.75 -11.58
CA ALA A 139 13.36 4.28 -12.68
C ALA A 139 13.82 2.91 -13.21
N ILE A 140 15.13 2.66 -13.31
CA ILE A 140 15.67 1.35 -13.70
C ILE A 140 15.32 0.28 -12.66
N GLU A 141 15.50 0.58 -11.37
CA GLU A 141 15.16 -0.32 -10.26
C GLU A 141 13.67 -0.69 -10.28
N ASP A 142 12.78 0.29 -10.44
CA ASP A 142 11.33 0.05 -10.49
C ASP A 142 10.93 -0.77 -11.73
N VAL A 143 11.54 -0.50 -12.90
CA VAL A 143 11.33 -1.35 -14.08
C VAL A 143 11.80 -2.78 -13.82
N GLY A 144 12.96 -2.95 -13.17
CA GLY A 144 13.48 -4.27 -12.81
C GLY A 144 12.57 -5.04 -11.86
N ARG A 145 12.02 -4.36 -10.85
CA ARG A 145 11.02 -4.90 -9.92
C ARG A 145 9.79 -5.40 -10.67
N ILE A 146 9.19 -4.57 -11.54
CA ILE A 146 7.99 -4.95 -12.32
C ILE A 146 8.30 -6.14 -13.23
N TRP A 147 9.48 -6.16 -13.85
CA TRP A 147 9.90 -7.30 -14.67
C TRP A 147 10.08 -8.57 -13.82
N GLY A 148 10.61 -8.47 -12.60
CA GLY A 148 10.80 -9.63 -11.72
C GLY A 148 9.50 -10.36 -11.33
N ASP A 149 8.35 -9.68 -11.39
CA ASP A 149 7.06 -10.27 -11.00
C ASP A 149 6.48 -11.21 -12.08
N SER A 150 6.67 -10.89 -13.37
CA SER A 150 6.05 -11.62 -14.49
C SER A 150 6.77 -11.53 -15.83
N GLY A 151 7.98 -10.99 -15.84
CA GLY A 151 8.72 -10.69 -17.04
C GLY A 151 9.52 -11.87 -17.58
N ILE A 152 9.71 -11.88 -18.89
CA ILE A 152 10.58 -12.83 -19.59
C ILE A 152 11.46 -12.09 -20.60
N VAL A 153 12.57 -12.72 -20.97
CA VAL A 153 13.32 -12.36 -22.18
C VAL A 153 12.70 -13.14 -23.33
N ASP A 154 12.41 -12.46 -24.43
CA ASP A 154 11.87 -13.13 -25.61
C ASP A 154 12.88 -14.15 -26.19
N PRO A 155 12.44 -15.21 -26.89
CA PRO A 155 13.35 -16.23 -27.43
C PRO A 155 14.43 -15.74 -28.41
N SER A 156 14.32 -14.53 -28.95
CA SER A 156 15.33 -13.91 -29.81
C SER A 156 16.38 -13.10 -29.05
N ASP A 157 16.24 -12.95 -27.73
CA ASP A 157 17.06 -12.09 -26.87
C ASP A 157 17.09 -10.61 -27.32
N GLN A 158 16.04 -10.15 -28.00
CA GLN A 158 15.93 -8.76 -28.50
C GLN A 158 14.97 -7.90 -27.70
N PHE A 159 14.08 -8.52 -26.93
CA PHE A 159 13.04 -7.85 -26.19
C PHE A 159 12.91 -8.40 -24.77
N TYR A 160 12.67 -7.48 -23.84
CA TYR A 160 12.07 -7.82 -22.56
C TYR A 160 10.55 -7.73 -22.71
N VAL A 161 9.86 -8.77 -22.26
CA VAL A 161 8.41 -8.84 -22.22
C VAL A 161 7.98 -8.71 -20.77
N PHE A 162 7.08 -7.79 -20.49
CA PHE A 162 6.47 -7.58 -19.18
C PHE A 162 5.02 -8.05 -19.21
N PHE A 163 4.51 -8.49 -18.05
CA PHE A 163 3.14 -8.99 -17.89
C PHE A 163 2.86 -10.18 -18.82
N ASP A 164 3.78 -11.15 -18.87
CA ASP A 164 3.60 -12.35 -19.68
C ASP A 164 2.27 -13.03 -19.29
N ALA A 165 1.48 -13.38 -20.31
CA ALA A 165 0.14 -13.97 -20.18
C ALA A 165 -0.98 -13.11 -19.52
N HIS A 166 -0.76 -11.82 -19.26
CA HIS A 166 -1.79 -10.95 -18.65
C HIS A 166 -2.74 -10.35 -19.71
N ALA A 167 -4.00 -10.16 -19.34
CA ALA A 167 -4.93 -9.31 -20.09
C ALA A 167 -4.71 -7.81 -19.80
N LEU A 168 -5.30 -6.92 -20.60
CA LEU A 168 -5.14 -5.47 -20.46
C LEU A 168 -5.68 -4.90 -19.14
N ASP A 169 -6.64 -5.58 -18.53
CA ASP A 169 -7.30 -5.23 -17.27
C ASP A 169 -6.68 -5.93 -16.06
N GLU A 170 -5.70 -6.80 -16.29
CA GLU A 170 -4.85 -7.36 -15.24
C GLU A 170 -3.74 -6.34 -14.92
N ASP A 171 -3.67 -5.95 -13.65
CA ASP A 171 -2.72 -4.97 -13.09
C ASP A 171 -2.61 -3.59 -13.82
N PRO A 172 -3.73 -2.89 -14.06
CA PRO A 172 -3.76 -1.61 -14.79
C PRO A 172 -2.90 -0.51 -14.14
N ALA A 173 -2.71 -0.56 -12.83
CA ALA A 173 -1.84 0.38 -12.13
C ALA A 173 -0.36 0.14 -12.42
N GLU A 174 0.09 -1.11 -12.32
CA GLU A 174 1.50 -1.44 -12.55
C GLU A 174 1.87 -1.28 -14.02
N ARG A 175 0.94 -1.61 -14.92
CA ARG A 175 1.11 -1.35 -16.35
C ARG A 175 1.23 0.16 -16.65
N ALA A 176 0.39 0.99 -16.05
CA ALA A 176 0.49 2.45 -16.23
C ALA A 176 1.80 3.01 -15.65
N GLU A 177 2.27 2.48 -14.52
CA GLU A 177 3.57 2.80 -13.93
C GLU A 177 4.71 2.46 -14.92
N LEU A 178 4.75 1.22 -15.42
CA LEU A 178 5.75 0.77 -16.39
C LEU A 178 5.79 1.67 -17.63
N LEU A 179 4.62 2.02 -18.20
CA LEU A 179 4.56 2.87 -19.39
C LEU A 179 5.09 4.29 -19.14
N GLY A 180 4.87 4.83 -17.95
CA GLY A 180 5.47 6.09 -17.52
C GLY A 180 6.99 6.00 -17.43
N LEU A 181 7.51 4.95 -16.78
CA LEU A 181 8.95 4.72 -16.60
C LEU A 181 9.68 4.48 -17.92
N ILE A 182 9.09 3.69 -18.84
CA ILE A 182 9.61 3.49 -20.21
C ILE A 182 9.77 4.84 -20.92
N THR A 183 8.77 5.70 -20.80
CA THR A 183 8.80 7.03 -21.41
C THR A 183 9.88 7.91 -20.77
N PHE A 184 9.99 7.90 -19.45
CA PHE A 184 11.00 8.65 -18.70
C PHE A 184 12.43 8.23 -19.06
N LEU A 185 12.67 6.93 -19.18
CA LEU A 185 13.98 6.34 -19.51
C LEU A 185 14.34 6.41 -21.00
N GLY A 186 13.38 6.82 -21.86
CA GLY A 186 13.54 6.83 -23.31
C GLY A 186 13.68 5.43 -23.93
N LEU A 187 13.10 4.41 -23.29
CA LEU A 187 13.19 3.03 -23.75
C LEU A 187 12.30 2.80 -24.99
N GLN A 188 12.77 1.95 -25.90
CA GLN A 188 12.04 1.67 -27.14
C GLN A 188 10.97 0.58 -26.90
N ARG A 189 9.72 1.02 -26.69
CA ARG A 189 8.56 0.13 -26.76
C ARG A 189 8.22 -0.22 -28.22
N VAL A 190 7.85 -1.48 -28.46
CA VAL A 190 7.38 -1.98 -29.76
C VAL A 190 5.97 -2.54 -29.67
N GLU A 191 5.32 -2.73 -30.83
CA GLU A 191 4.06 -3.46 -30.88
C GLU A 191 4.30 -4.94 -30.60
N ALA A 192 3.38 -5.55 -29.85
CA ALA A 192 3.43 -6.97 -29.56
C ALA A 192 3.24 -7.78 -30.85
N PRO A 193 3.98 -8.89 -31.02
CA PRO A 193 3.84 -9.75 -32.19
C PRO A 193 2.47 -10.43 -32.23
N ALA A 194 2.08 -10.92 -33.40
CA ALA A 194 0.82 -11.65 -33.55
C ALA A 194 0.80 -12.90 -32.65
N GLY A 195 -0.21 -13.00 -31.78
CA GLY A 195 -0.38 -14.11 -30.84
C GLY A 195 0.13 -13.85 -29.43
N ALA A 196 0.78 -12.71 -29.18
CA ALA A 196 1.04 -12.19 -27.84
C ALA A 196 -0.27 -11.90 -27.10
N ALA A 197 -0.25 -11.98 -25.76
CA ALA A 197 -1.37 -11.54 -24.94
C ALA A 197 -1.52 -10.01 -25.00
N ASP A 198 -2.76 -9.52 -24.96
CA ASP A 198 -3.07 -8.09 -25.14
C ASP A 198 -2.44 -7.21 -24.04
N GLY A 199 -2.21 -7.76 -22.85
CA GLY A 199 -1.60 -7.04 -21.72
C GLY A 199 -0.10 -6.82 -21.86
N GLU A 200 0.59 -7.65 -22.64
CA GLU A 200 2.05 -7.66 -22.74
C GLU A 200 2.63 -6.31 -23.16
N VAL A 201 3.75 -5.94 -22.54
CA VAL A 201 4.53 -4.77 -22.92
C VAL A 201 5.91 -5.22 -23.39
N TRP A 202 6.20 -4.94 -24.67
CA TRP A 202 7.44 -5.33 -25.33
C TRP A 202 8.40 -4.15 -25.41
N VAL A 203 9.57 -4.30 -24.80
CA VAL A 203 10.61 -3.27 -24.75
C VAL A 203 11.89 -3.85 -25.35
N ARG A 204 12.52 -3.13 -26.28
CA ARG A 204 13.80 -3.55 -26.84
C ARG A 204 14.86 -3.62 -25.73
N THR A 205 15.75 -4.60 -25.82
CA THR A 205 16.87 -4.75 -24.87
C THR A 205 17.70 -3.46 -24.76
N ASP A 206 18.16 -3.18 -23.56
CA ASP A 206 18.92 -1.98 -23.19
C ASP A 206 19.96 -2.38 -22.12
N GLU A 207 21.22 -2.03 -22.33
CA GLU A 207 22.33 -2.43 -21.46
C GLU A 207 22.13 -1.99 -19.99
N ARG A 208 21.40 -0.88 -19.78
CA ARG A 208 21.08 -0.40 -18.43
C ARG A 208 20.12 -1.36 -17.72
N LEU A 209 19.18 -1.94 -18.45
CA LEU A 209 18.25 -2.94 -17.93
C LEU A 209 18.89 -4.31 -17.79
N ASP A 210 19.78 -4.73 -18.70
CA ASP A 210 20.48 -6.03 -18.58
C ASP A 210 21.11 -6.23 -17.20
N VAL A 211 21.79 -5.20 -16.69
CA VAL A 211 22.45 -5.23 -15.37
C VAL A 211 21.43 -5.33 -14.23
N GLU A 212 20.29 -4.68 -14.37
CA GLU A 212 19.25 -4.70 -13.36
C GLU A 212 18.47 -6.02 -13.37
N LEU A 213 17.99 -6.46 -14.53
CA LEU A 213 17.20 -7.70 -14.68
C LEU A 213 17.99 -8.95 -14.27
N ALA A 214 19.31 -8.93 -14.42
CA ALA A 214 20.18 -9.98 -13.89
C ALA A 214 20.10 -10.16 -12.36
N LYS A 215 19.56 -9.19 -11.61
CA LYS A 215 19.33 -9.29 -10.16
C LYS A 215 18.00 -9.96 -9.80
N TRP A 216 17.06 -9.98 -10.74
CA TRP A 216 15.67 -10.43 -10.54
C TRP A 216 15.39 -11.81 -11.17
N SER A 217 16.30 -12.31 -12.03
CA SER A 217 16.23 -13.63 -12.67
C SER A 217 16.74 -14.79 -11.81
#